data_AF-A0A9D8ELR0-F1
#
_entry.id   AF-A0A9D8ELR0-F1
#
_cell.length_a   1.000
_cell.length_b   1.000
_cell.length_c   1.000
_cell.angle_alpha   90.00
_cell.angle_beta   90.00
_cell.angle_gamma   90.00
#
_symmetry.space_group_name_H-M   'P 1'
#
loop_
_entity.id
_entity.type
_entity.pdbx_description
1 polymer ?
#
loop_
_entity_poly.entity_id
_entity_poly.type
_entity_poly.pdbx_seq_one_letter_code
_entity_poly.pdbx_strand_id
1 'polypeptide(L)'
;MSLDTLATSKNKKEYRSRKPQYSPYYRYIEDNYEAFERIYSTKYQEKFGYFRQVVSEVIYQYLDCGIVTKGFACIKCLWVAPHKLHPKDIPRLVLSLKLVFL
;
A
#
# COMPACT_ATOMS: atom_id res chain seq x y z
N MET A 1 35.27 -18.14 -29.53
CA MET A 1 35.16 -16.69 -29.78
C MET A 1 33.73 -16.31 -29.49
N SER A 2 33.58 -15.50 -28.45
CA SER A 2 32.36 -15.19 -27.72
C SER A 2 31.33 -14.48 -28.60
N LEU A 3 30.14 -15.06 -28.72
CA LEU A 3 28.93 -14.30 -29.04
C LEU A 3 28.54 -13.59 -27.75
N ASP A 4 29.18 -12.45 -27.52
CA ASP A 4 28.83 -11.55 -26.44
C ASP A 4 27.38 -11.14 -26.62
N THR A 5 26.59 -11.74 -25.74
CA THR A 5 25.17 -11.54 -25.59
C THR A 5 25.00 -10.07 -25.22
N LEU A 6 24.70 -9.22 -26.21
CA LEU A 6 24.21 -7.86 -25.98
C LEU A 6 22.81 -7.98 -25.36
N ALA A 7 22.81 -8.40 -24.09
CA ALA A 7 21.67 -8.41 -23.21
C ALA A 7 21.19 -6.97 -23.13
N THR A 8 20.10 -6.72 -23.83
CA THR A 8 19.39 -5.44 -23.82
C THR A 8 19.14 -5.09 -22.35
N SER A 9 19.84 -4.06 -21.87
CA SER A 9 19.66 -3.47 -20.54
C SER A 9 18.24 -2.89 -20.46
N LYS A 10 17.27 -3.76 -20.24
CA LYS A 10 15.91 -3.37 -19.85
C LYS A 10 16.08 -2.76 -18.47
N ASN A 11 16.03 -1.43 -18.39
CA ASN A 11 15.99 -0.70 -17.12
C ASN A 11 14.72 -1.09 -16.38
N LYS A 12 14.79 -2.21 -15.65
CA LYS A 12 13.73 -2.71 -14.81
C LYS A 12 13.68 -1.76 -13.63
N LYS A 13 12.69 -0.87 -13.60
CA LYS A 13 12.43 -0.03 -12.42
C LYS A 13 12.16 -0.97 -11.24
N GLU A 14 13.19 -1.21 -10.45
CA GLU A 14 13.10 -1.96 -9.22
C GLU A 14 12.24 -1.16 -8.25
N TYR A 15 11.23 -1.80 -7.68
CA TYR A 15 10.40 -1.18 -6.66
C TYR A 15 11.29 -0.81 -5.47
N ARG A 16 11.43 0.49 -5.20
CA ARG A 16 12.09 0.98 -4.01
C ARG A 16 11.06 1.01 -2.88
N SER A 17 11.33 0.23 -1.82
CA SER A 17 10.50 0.30 -0.61
C SER A 17 10.40 1.74 -0.15
N ARG A 18 9.17 2.20 0.09
CA ARG A 18 8.95 3.51 0.70
C ARG A 18 9.50 3.48 2.12
N LYS A 19 9.98 4.63 2.58
CA LYS A 19 10.35 4.88 3.98
C LYS A 19 9.49 6.04 4.51
N PRO A 20 8.22 5.77 4.87
CA PRO A 20 7.25 6.81 5.24
C PRO A 20 7.75 7.69 6.38
N GLN A 21 8.46 7.11 7.35
CA GLN A 21 9.06 7.80 8.50
C GLN A 21 10.00 8.95 8.12
N TYR A 22 10.58 8.97 6.92
CA TYR A 22 11.38 10.13 6.49
C TYR A 22 10.54 11.30 5.99
N SER A 23 9.28 11.08 5.63
CA SER A 23 8.37 12.16 5.24
C SER A 23 8.10 13.06 6.45
N PRO A 24 8.30 14.39 6.35
CA PRO A 24 7.97 15.32 7.43
C PRO A 24 6.50 15.22 7.86
N TYR A 25 5.60 15.01 6.90
CA TYR A 25 4.17 14.89 7.17
C TYR A 25 3.82 13.63 7.96
N TYR A 26 4.47 12.51 7.65
CA TYR A 26 4.28 11.25 8.39
C TYR A 26 4.68 11.43 9.86
N ARG A 27 5.87 11.99 10.13
CA ARG A 27 6.34 12.23 11.51
C ARG A 27 5.40 13.16 12.28
N TYR A 28 4.97 14.25 11.63
CA TYR A 28 4.05 15.19 12.26
C TYR A 28 2.74 14.52 12.69
N ILE A 29 2.15 13.68 11.84
CA ILE A 29 0.95 12.92 12.21
C ILE A 29 1.25 11.93 13.33
N GLU A 30 2.30 11.12 13.19
CA GLU A 30 2.68 10.10 14.16
C GLU A 30 2.86 10.70 15.57
N ASP A 31 3.49 11.88 15.67
CA ASP A 31 3.78 12.55 16.94
C ASP A 31 2.56 13.25 17.56
N ASN A 32 1.63 13.79 16.75
CA ASN A 32 0.60 14.73 17.23
C ASN A 32 -0.82 14.16 17.23
N TYR A 33 -1.09 13.11 16.45
CA TYR A 33 -2.46 12.69 16.20
C TYR A 33 -3.18 12.18 17.45
N GLU A 34 -2.49 11.42 18.31
CA GLU A 34 -3.07 10.89 19.54
C GLU A 34 -3.49 12.03 20.49
N ALA A 35 -2.66 13.08 20.60
CA ALA A 35 -3.01 14.26 21.39
C ALA A 35 -4.19 15.02 20.78
N PHE A 36 -4.24 15.13 19.46
CA PHE A 36 -5.34 15.76 18.73
C PHE A 36 -6.68 15.06 18.97
N GLU A 37 -6.71 13.72 18.91
CA GLU A 37 -7.92 12.93 19.15
C GLU A 37 -8.47 13.15 20.57
N ARG A 38 -7.60 13.19 21.58
CA ARG A 38 -8.00 13.43 22.98
C ARG A 38 -8.60 14.83 23.21
N ILE A 39 -8.05 15.86 22.57
CA ILE A 39 -8.50 17.25 22.77
C ILE A 39 -9.65 17.66 21.85
N TYR A 40 -10.02 16.82 20.88
CA TYR A 40 -10.98 17.18 19.83
C TYR A 40 -12.33 17.58 20.40
N SER A 41 -12.87 16.75 21.29
CA SER A 41 -14.18 16.97 21.92
C SER A 41 -14.24 18.28 22.69
N THR A 42 -13.13 18.70 23.32
CA THR A 42 -13.07 19.91 24.14
C THR A 42 -12.83 21.17 23.32
N LYS A 43 -11.96 21.13 22.30
CA LYS A 43 -11.49 22.34 21.60
C LYS A 43 -12.13 22.58 20.24
N TYR A 44 -12.56 21.52 19.56
CA TYR A 44 -12.90 21.58 18.13
C TYR A 44 -14.33 21.15 17.84
N GLN A 45 -14.95 20.36 18.72
CA GLN A 45 -16.29 19.83 18.50
C GLN A 45 -17.37 20.91 18.35
N GLU A 46 -17.28 22.00 19.12
CA GLU A 46 -18.23 23.12 19.02
C GLU A 46 -18.21 23.79 17.64
N LYS A 47 -17.03 23.87 17.01
CA LYS A 47 -16.82 24.57 15.74
C LYS A 47 -16.99 23.66 14.52
N PHE A 48 -16.53 22.41 14.61
CA PHE A 48 -16.43 21.49 13.47
C PHE A 48 -17.39 20.30 13.56
N GLY A 49 -18.14 20.17 14.66
CA GLY A 49 -19.05 19.07 14.91
C GLY A 49 -18.36 17.86 15.54
N TYR A 50 -19.08 16.75 15.66
CA TYR A 50 -18.58 15.54 16.31
C TYR A 50 -17.42 14.90 15.52
N PHE A 51 -16.52 14.27 16.27
CA PHE A 51 -15.41 13.53 15.69
C PHE A 51 -15.90 12.23 15.04
N ARG A 52 -15.59 12.01 13.76
CA ARG A 52 -16.03 10.83 13.01
C ARG A 52 -14.99 9.71 13.12
N GLN A 53 -15.42 8.50 13.47
CA GLN A 53 -14.54 7.32 13.58
C GLN A 53 -13.74 7.02 12.31
N VAL A 54 -14.31 7.29 11.13
CA VAL A 54 -13.61 7.14 9.83
C VAL A 54 -12.32 7.94 9.74
N VAL A 55 -12.20 9.06 10.47
CA VAL A 55 -10.97 9.87 10.48
C VAL A 55 -9.84 9.11 11.17
N SER A 56 -10.11 8.47 12.30
CA SER A 56 -9.13 7.61 12.99
C SER A 56 -8.73 6.43 12.14
N GLU A 57 -9.70 5.74 11.55
CA GLU A 57 -9.43 4.60 10.66
C GLU A 57 -8.49 4.98 9.51
N VAL A 58 -8.76 6.09 8.82
CA VAL A 58 -7.94 6.54 7.70
C VAL A 58 -6.55 6.97 8.15
N ILE A 59 -6.41 7.61 9.30
CA ILE A 59 -5.10 8.04 9.80
C ILE A 59 -4.24 6.84 10.21
N TYR A 60 -4.81 5.85 10.90
CA TYR A 60 -4.09 4.62 11.21
C TYR A 60 -3.72 3.82 9.95
N GLN A 61 -4.63 3.72 8.97
CA GLN A 61 -4.33 3.12 7.66
C GLN A 61 -3.21 3.87 6.93
N TYR A 62 -3.20 5.20 7.00
CA TYR A 62 -2.14 6.02 6.41
C TYR A 62 -0.78 5.76 7.10
N LEU A 63 -0.74 5.65 8.42
CA LEU A 63 0.48 5.33 9.17
C LEU A 63 0.97 3.90 8.89
N ASP A 64 0.06 2.97 8.59
CA ASP A 64 0.40 1.60 8.22
C ASP A 64 0.81 1.46 6.74
N CYS A 65 0.39 2.40 5.89
CA CYS A 65 0.62 2.35 4.46
C CYS A 65 2.10 2.50 4.08
N GLY A 66 2.58 1.62 3.20
CA GLY A 66 3.94 1.69 2.67
C GLY A 66 5.02 1.11 3.61
N ILE A 67 4.62 0.54 4.74
CA ILE A 67 5.46 -0.31 5.58
C ILE A 67 5.30 -1.74 5.08
N VAL A 68 6.36 -2.32 4.51
CA VAL A 68 6.34 -3.67 3.91
C VAL A 68 5.84 -4.73 4.91
N THR A 69 6.16 -4.58 6.20
CA THR A 69 5.74 -5.51 7.26
C THR A 69 4.26 -5.41 7.62
N LYS A 70 3.58 -4.30 7.30
CA LYS A 70 2.16 -4.05 7.64
C LYS A 70 1.19 -4.30 6.48
N GLY A 71 1.68 -4.85 5.37
CA GLY A 71 0.87 -5.26 4.24
C GLY A 71 1.19 -4.45 2.98
N PHE A 72 1.85 -5.09 2.02
CA PHE A 72 1.96 -4.59 0.66
C PHE A 72 1.15 -5.50 -0.27
N ALA A 73 0.25 -4.92 -1.05
CA ALA A 73 -0.29 -5.61 -2.22
C ALA A 73 0.73 -5.48 -3.35
N CYS A 74 1.56 -6.51 -3.55
CA CYS A 74 2.35 -6.61 -4.77
C CYS A 74 1.43 -7.05 -5.90
N ILE A 75 0.95 -6.10 -6.70
CA ILE A 75 0.46 -6.42 -8.03
C ILE A 75 1.70 -6.76 -8.86
N LYS A 76 2.08 -8.05 -8.88
CA LYS A 76 2.95 -8.54 -9.95
C LYS A 76 2.14 -8.37 -11.23
N CYS A 77 2.64 -7.58 -12.18
CA CYS A 77 2.10 -7.63 -13.53
C CYS A 77 2.21 -9.09 -14.01
N LEU A 78 1.09 -9.81 -14.13
CA LEU A 78 0.98 -10.93 -15.06
C LEU A 78 0.91 -10.33 -16.47
N TRP A 79 2.01 -9.71 -16.90
CA TRP A 79 2.33 -9.66 -18.32
C TRP A 79 3.54 -10.56 -18.53
N VAL A 80 3.37 -11.82 -18.12
CA VAL A 80 4.06 -12.89 -18.83
C VAL A 80 3.43 -12.89 -20.21
N ALA A 81 4.27 -12.67 -21.24
CA ALA A 81 3.85 -12.75 -22.63
C ALA A 81 2.88 -13.93 -22.84
N PRO A 82 1.81 -13.78 -23.62
CA PRO A 82 0.71 -14.74 -23.76
C PRO A 82 1.10 -16.02 -24.52
N HIS A 83 2.32 -16.52 -24.35
CA HIS A 83 2.81 -17.66 -25.10
C HIS A 83 2.97 -18.94 -24.27
N LYS A 84 2.81 -18.91 -22.94
CA LYS A 84 3.00 -20.10 -22.07
C LYS A 84 2.06 -20.20 -20.86
N LEU A 85 0.76 -19.91 -21.01
CA LEU A 85 -0.25 -20.33 -20.03
C LEU A 85 -1.21 -21.30 -20.71
N HIS A 86 -1.21 -22.56 -20.26
CA HIS A 86 -2.11 -23.58 -20.79
C HIS A 86 -3.51 -23.35 -20.18
N PRO A 87 -4.60 -23.46 -20.97
CA PRO A 87 -5.96 -23.05 -20.56
C PRO A 87 -6.58 -23.80 -19.37
N LYS A 88 -5.86 -24.74 -18.76
CA LYS A 88 -6.33 -25.55 -17.61
C LYS A 88 -6.03 -24.93 -16.25
N ASP A 89 -5.17 -23.91 -16.17
CA ASP A 89 -4.75 -23.30 -14.90
C ASP A 89 -5.57 -22.05 -14.49
N ILE A 90 -6.50 -21.61 -15.35
CA ILE A 90 -7.31 -20.41 -15.16
C ILE A 90 -8.38 -20.52 -14.04
N PRO A 91 -9.03 -21.67 -13.76
CA PRO A 91 -10.17 -21.67 -12.82
C PRO A 91 -9.79 -21.65 -11.34
N ARG A 92 -8.50 -21.77 -10.96
CA ARG A 92 -8.08 -21.70 -9.54
C ARG A 92 -7.84 -20.28 -9.02
N LEU A 93 -7.66 -19.29 -9.88
CA LEU A 93 -7.37 -17.90 -9.47
C LEU A 93 -8.62 -17.08 -9.13
N VAL A 94 -9.79 -17.45 -9.64
CA VAL A 94 -11.04 -16.70 -9.40
C VAL A 94 -11.64 -17.01 -8.02
N LEU A 95 -11.29 -18.15 -7.40
CA LEU A 95 -11.79 -18.48 -6.06
C LEU A 95 -11.08 -17.71 -4.93
N SER A 96 -9.82 -17.28 -5.09
CA SER A 96 -9.12 -16.55 -4.01
C SER A 96 -9.53 -15.09 -3.87
N LEU A 97 -10.12 -14.46 -4.90
CA LEU A 97 -10.64 -13.09 -4.78
C LEU A 97 -12.00 -13.01 -4.08
N LYS A 98 -12.72 -14.13 -3.92
CA LYS A 98 -14.01 -14.15 -3.21
C LYS A 98 -13.88 -14.32 -1.70
N LEU A 99 -12.70 -14.67 -1.18
CA LEU A 99 -12.49 -14.91 0.26
C LEU A 99 -11.94 -13.70 1.04
N VAL A 100 -11.68 -12.56 0.38
CA VAL A 100 -11.12 -11.35 1.04
C VAL A 100 -12.15 -10.22 1.18
N PHE A 101 -13.38 -10.41 0.67
CA PHE A 101 -14.42 -9.37 0.68
C PHE A 101 -15.80 -9.87 1.19
N LEU A 102 -15.83 -10.92 2.00
CA LEU A 102 -16.99 -11.31 2.82
C LEU A 102 -16.55 -11.54 4.26
#